data_AF-A0A960JFE6-F1
#
_entry.id   AF-A0A960JFE6-F1
#
_cell.length_a   1.000
_cell.length_b   1.000
_cell.length_c   1.000
_cell.angle_alpha   90.00
_cell.angle_beta   90.00
_cell.angle_gamma   90.00
#
_symmetry.space_group_name_H-M   'P 1'
#
loop_
_entity.id
_entity.type
_entity.pdbx_description
1 polymer ?
#
loop_
_entity_poly.entity_id
_entity_poly.type
_entity_poly.pdbx_seq_one_letter_code
_entity_poly.pdbx_strand_id
1 'polypeptide(L)'
;MMIIDQTMQRGYIFIVLDWYRREARTETDEKEFFTKLGRARKNGRAQYLRVQARINRNEEEELLKTTASLPNKILQEYPENRHERSPVLNSLGRIYEIRGDLSKALEYFRKSLEFENEFGSVITTTYLDFSQVAVRDGRTEFYGEIEQLLTEEINSETLKFPISNYII
;
A
#
# COMPACT_ATOMS: atom_id res chain seq x y z
N MET A 1 -13.86 -35.59 15.51
CA MET A 1 -14.42 -34.25 15.24
C MET A 1 -14.21 -33.41 16.49
N MET A 2 -13.19 -32.55 16.49
CA MET A 2 -12.90 -31.63 17.59
C MET A 2 -12.76 -30.26 16.96
N ILE A 3 -13.82 -29.46 17.04
CA ILE A 3 -13.87 -28.09 16.54
C ILE A 3 -12.99 -27.27 17.49
N ILE A 4 -11.78 -26.94 17.03
CA ILE A 4 -10.89 -26.03 17.77
C ILE A 4 -11.47 -24.63 17.57
N ASP A 5 -11.87 -24.02 18.67
CA ASP A 5 -12.46 -22.69 18.74
C ASP A 5 -11.49 -21.62 18.18
N GLN A 6 -11.83 -21.09 17.00
CA GLN A 6 -11.06 -20.04 16.32
C GLN A 6 -10.99 -18.72 17.10
N THR A 7 -11.78 -18.54 18.16
CA THR A 7 -11.77 -17.33 18.98
C THR A 7 -10.57 -17.27 19.95
N MET A 8 -10.07 -18.41 20.42
CA MET A 8 -8.96 -18.46 21.38
C MET A 8 -7.59 -18.16 20.75
N GLN A 9 -7.35 -18.57 19.50
CA GLN A 9 -6.13 -18.19 18.77
C GLN A 9 -6.11 -16.70 18.39
N ARG A 10 -7.28 -16.09 18.14
CA ARG A 10 -7.38 -14.64 17.88
C ARG A 10 -6.90 -13.84 19.09
N GLY A 11 -7.27 -14.23 20.31
CA GLY A 11 -6.87 -13.57 21.56
C GLY A 11 -5.35 -13.43 21.77
N TYR A 12 -4.58 -14.46 21.42
CA TYR A 12 -3.12 -14.46 21.57
C TYR A 12 -2.41 -13.66 20.46
N ILE A 13 -2.96 -13.67 19.24
CA ILE A 13 -2.50 -12.84 18.11
C ILE A 13 -2.73 -11.34 18.41
N PHE A 14 -3.80 -10.99 19.13
CA PHE A 14 -4.15 -9.62 19.50
C PHE A 14 -3.16 -8.92 20.46
N ILE A 15 -2.29 -9.67 21.16
CA ILE A 15 -1.36 -9.14 22.17
C ILE A 15 0.01 -8.79 21.53
N VAL A 16 0.38 -9.40 20.40
CA VAL A 16 1.71 -9.27 19.78
C VAL A 16 1.73 -8.31 18.58
N LEU A 17 0.57 -8.00 18.00
CA LEU A 17 0.48 -6.99 16.93
C LEU A 17 0.57 -5.58 17.49
N ASP A 18 1.46 -4.76 16.91
CA ASP A 18 1.47 -3.32 17.14
C ASP A 18 0.06 -2.74 16.97
N TRP A 19 -0.34 -1.82 17.83
CA TRP A 19 -1.70 -1.26 17.87
C TRP A 19 -2.19 -0.70 16.51
N TYR A 20 -1.27 -0.22 15.67
CA TYR A 20 -1.55 0.33 14.34
C TYR A 20 -1.62 -0.73 13.23
N ARG A 21 -1.42 -2.02 13.54
CA ARG A 21 -1.62 -3.16 12.63
C ARG A 21 -2.89 -3.95 12.95
N ARG A 22 -3.63 -3.54 13.99
CA ARG A 22 -4.92 -4.14 14.31
C ARG A 22 -5.93 -3.69 13.26
N GLU A 23 -6.65 -4.63 12.68
CA GLU A 23 -7.70 -4.34 11.72
C GLU A 23 -8.87 -3.64 12.43
N ALA A 24 -9.15 -2.40 12.04
CA ALA A 24 -10.25 -1.63 12.61
C ALA A 24 -11.56 -2.05 11.94
N ARG A 25 -12.21 -3.07 12.50
CA ARG A 25 -13.47 -3.64 11.98
C ARG A 25 -14.72 -3.06 12.62
N THR A 26 -14.56 -2.24 13.65
CA THR A 26 -15.66 -1.58 14.37
C THR A 26 -15.37 -0.10 14.54
N GLU A 27 -16.42 0.72 14.69
CA GLU A 27 -16.28 2.15 15.05
C GLU A 27 -15.46 2.36 16.34
N THR A 28 -15.51 1.37 17.26
CA THR A 28 -14.75 1.42 18.52
C THR A 28 -13.25 1.24 18.25
N ASP A 29 -12.88 0.27 17.41
CA ASP A 29 -11.48 0.06 17.02
C ASP A 29 -10.92 1.26 16.25
N GLU A 30 -11.72 1.85 15.36
CA GLU A 30 -11.35 3.05 14.61
C GLU A 30 -11.12 4.24 15.54
N LYS A 31 -12.02 4.47 16.49
CA LYS A 31 -11.88 5.53 17.49
C LYS A 31 -10.66 5.32 18.39
N GLU A 32 -10.39 4.07 18.79
CA GLU A 32 -9.20 3.72 19.56
C GLU A 32 -7.92 3.98 18.75
N PHE A 33 -7.90 3.59 17.47
CA PHE A 33 -6.79 3.85 16.56
C PHE A 33 -6.50 5.34 16.45
N PHE A 34 -7.50 6.19 16.17
CA PHE A 34 -7.29 7.63 16.05
C PHE A 34 -6.88 8.29 17.37
N THR A 35 -7.39 7.79 18.50
CA THR A 35 -6.97 8.27 19.83
C THR A 35 -5.49 7.98 20.08
N LYS A 36 -5.02 6.77 19.74
CA LYS A 36 -3.61 6.39 19.86
C LYS A 36 -2.73 7.13 18.85
N LEU A 37 -3.21 7.31 17.62
CA LEU A 37 -2.53 8.08 16.57
C LEU A 37 -2.31 9.54 17.01
N GLY A 38 -3.30 10.16 17.65
CA GLY A 38 -3.20 11.52 18.17
C GLY A 38 -2.12 11.70 19.25
N ARG A 39 -1.78 10.61 19.98
CA ARG A 39 -0.71 10.59 21.00
C ARG A 39 0.65 10.17 20.44
N ALA A 40 0.68 9.54 19.26
CA ALA A 40 1.91 9.06 18.65
C ALA A 40 2.80 10.22 18.14
N ARG A 41 4.10 9.94 17.98
CA ARG A 41 5.07 10.90 17.43
C ARG A 41 4.70 11.29 16.00
N LYS A 42 4.78 12.58 15.67
CA LYS A 42 4.33 13.14 14.38
C LYS A 42 4.97 12.45 13.16
N ASN A 43 6.26 12.12 13.26
CA ASN A 43 7.01 11.48 12.17
C ASN A 43 6.53 10.06 11.82
N GLY A 44 5.99 9.30 12.79
CA GLY A 44 5.50 7.94 12.57
C GLY A 44 4.03 7.85 12.13
N ARG A 45 3.26 8.94 12.24
CA ARG A 45 1.80 8.92 11.98
C ARG A 45 1.45 8.54 10.55
N ALA A 46 2.20 9.08 9.59
CA ALA A 46 2.02 8.78 8.17
C ALA A 46 2.18 7.28 7.90
N GLN A 47 3.23 6.66 8.47
CA GLN A 47 3.46 5.22 8.36
C GLN A 47 2.29 4.41 8.95
N TYR A 48 1.80 4.78 10.14
CA TYR A 48 0.70 4.07 10.80
C TYR A 48 -0.60 4.13 10.00
N LEU A 49 -0.93 5.31 9.47
CA LEU A 49 -2.09 5.52 8.59
C LEU A 49 -1.99 4.68 7.31
N ARG A 50 -0.80 4.60 6.70
CA ARG A 50 -0.58 3.77 5.50
C ARG A 50 -0.76 2.28 5.80
N VAL A 51 -0.21 1.82 6.93
CA VAL A 51 -0.33 0.42 7.34
C VAL A 51 -1.79 0.03 7.54
N GLN A 52 -2.59 0.88 8.21
CA GLN A 52 -4.03 0.69 8.33
C GLN A 52 -4.73 0.65 6.96
N ALA A 53 -4.43 1.59 6.07
CA ALA A 53 -5.02 1.65 4.74
C ALA A 53 -4.70 0.43 3.86
N ARG A 54 -3.62 -0.30 4.14
CA ARG A 54 -3.29 -1.55 3.43
C ARG A 54 -4.07 -2.74 3.96
N ILE A 55 -4.30 -2.80 5.26
CA ILE A 55 -4.97 -3.93 5.93
C ILE A 55 -6.46 -3.98 5.54
N ASN A 56 -7.11 -2.82 5.45
CA ASN A 56 -8.54 -2.70 5.18
C ASN A 56 -8.93 -2.88 3.69
N ARG A 57 -8.01 -3.28 2.80
CA ARG A 57 -8.30 -3.45 1.35
C ARG A 57 -9.13 -4.69 1.01
N ASN A 58 -9.32 -5.60 1.96
CA ASN A 58 -9.94 -6.89 1.72
C ASN A 58 -11.46 -6.91 1.98
N GLU A 59 -12.10 -5.78 2.33
CA GLU A 59 -13.48 -5.75 2.82
C GLU A 59 -14.34 -4.61 2.22
N GLU A 60 -15.64 -4.62 2.55
CA GLU A 60 -16.80 -3.91 1.98
C GLU A 60 -16.62 -2.44 1.54
N GLU A 61 -17.49 -1.98 0.63
CA GLU A 61 -17.43 -0.68 -0.06
C GLU A 61 -17.32 0.54 0.87
N GLU A 62 -17.94 0.51 2.05
CA GLU A 62 -17.83 1.57 3.06
C GLU A 62 -16.43 1.63 3.70
N LEU A 63 -15.81 0.49 4.02
CA LEU A 63 -14.45 0.42 4.54
C LEU A 63 -13.43 0.86 3.50
N LEU A 64 -13.68 0.59 2.21
CA LEU A 64 -12.87 1.13 1.13
C LEU A 64 -12.88 2.67 1.13
N LYS A 65 -14.01 3.34 1.45
CA LYS A 65 -14.09 4.82 1.49
C LYS A 65 -13.20 5.38 2.60
N THR A 66 -13.32 4.88 3.82
CA THR A 66 -12.45 5.26 4.94
C THR A 66 -10.99 4.96 4.61
N THR A 67 -10.72 3.80 4.04
CA THR A 67 -9.39 3.37 3.59
C THR A 67 -8.79 4.26 2.52
N ALA A 68 -9.58 4.78 1.58
CA ALA A 68 -9.12 5.76 0.59
C ALA A 68 -8.89 7.15 1.21
N SER A 69 -9.58 7.48 2.31
CA SER A 69 -9.40 8.76 2.99
C SER A 69 -8.08 8.83 3.76
N LEU A 70 -7.58 7.72 4.32
CA LEU A 70 -6.33 7.71 5.10
C LEU A 70 -5.09 8.08 4.27
N PRO A 71 -4.83 7.51 3.08
CA PRO A 71 -3.76 7.94 2.19
C PRO A 71 -3.87 9.42 1.82
N ASN A 72 -5.06 9.90 1.46
CA ASN A 72 -5.28 11.31 1.13
C ASN A 72 -4.99 12.22 2.33
N LYS A 73 -5.40 11.81 3.53
CA LYS A 73 -5.08 12.50 4.78
C LYS A 73 -3.58 12.60 5.01
N ILE A 74 -2.81 11.55 4.69
CA ILE A 74 -1.34 11.60 4.79
C ILE A 74 -0.77 12.67 3.85
N LEU A 75 -1.20 12.68 2.59
CA LEU A 75 -0.71 13.63 1.58
C LEU A 75 -1.04 15.09 1.96
N GLN A 76 -2.16 15.33 2.65
CA GLN A 76 -2.58 16.66 3.09
C GLN A 76 -1.94 17.11 4.41
N GLU A 77 -1.93 16.24 5.44
CA GLU A 77 -1.47 16.59 6.78
C GLU A 77 0.05 16.46 6.97
N TYR A 78 0.72 15.66 6.14
CA TYR A 78 2.15 15.39 6.24
C TYR A 78 2.88 15.58 4.90
N PRO A 79 2.76 16.75 4.24
CA PRO A 79 3.31 16.98 2.90
C PRO A 79 4.85 16.87 2.84
N GLU A 80 5.52 17.18 3.96
CA GLU A 80 6.98 17.08 4.10
C GLU A 80 7.48 15.65 4.27
N ASN A 81 6.58 14.67 4.51
CA ASN A 81 6.97 13.28 4.70
C ASN A 81 7.21 12.60 3.35
N ARG A 82 8.37 12.90 2.77
CA ARG A 82 8.82 12.38 1.48
C ARG A 82 8.91 10.85 1.47
N HIS A 83 9.25 10.22 2.60
CA HIS A 83 9.42 8.77 2.67
C HIS A 83 8.12 7.98 2.51
N GLU A 84 7.00 8.51 2.98
CA GLU A 84 5.71 7.81 2.90
C GLU A 84 4.94 8.17 1.62
N ARG A 85 5.38 9.17 0.85
CA ARG A 85 4.62 9.71 -0.28
C ARG A 85 4.44 8.72 -1.42
N SER A 86 5.51 8.15 -1.97
CA SER A 86 5.40 7.08 -2.98
C SER A 86 4.57 5.88 -2.44
N PRO A 87 4.89 5.29 -1.27
CA PRO A 87 4.10 4.18 -0.71
C PRO A 87 2.60 4.47 -0.55
N VAL A 88 2.23 5.71 -0.25
CA VAL A 88 0.85 6.18 -0.13
C VAL A 88 0.18 6.34 -1.50
N LEU A 89 0.89 6.85 -2.50
CA LEU A 89 0.39 6.96 -3.87
C LEU A 89 0.18 5.58 -4.51
N ASN A 90 1.16 4.66 -4.38
CA ASN A 90 0.98 3.25 -4.74
C ASN A 90 -0.26 2.64 -4.07
N SER A 91 -0.43 2.95 -2.78
CA SER A 91 -1.55 2.45 -2.00
C SER A 91 -2.90 2.92 -2.52
N LEU A 92 -3.01 4.17 -2.96
CA LEU A 92 -4.19 4.71 -3.62
C LEU A 92 -4.44 4.02 -4.97
N GLY A 93 -3.40 3.80 -5.77
CA GLY A 93 -3.50 3.06 -7.03
C GLY A 93 -4.16 1.71 -6.85
N ARG A 94 -3.67 0.91 -5.90
CA ARG A 94 -4.26 -0.41 -5.55
C ARG A 94 -5.72 -0.31 -5.04
N ILE A 95 -6.07 0.73 -4.30
CA ILE A 95 -7.47 0.90 -3.83
C ILE A 95 -8.40 1.16 -5.01
N TYR A 96 -8.01 2.02 -5.96
CA TYR A 96 -8.80 2.26 -7.16
C TYR A 96 -8.84 1.06 -8.09
N GLU A 97 -7.75 0.28 -8.15
CA GLU A 97 -7.70 -0.99 -8.85
C GLU A 97 -8.75 -1.98 -8.32
N ILE A 98 -8.82 -2.16 -7.00
CA ILE A 98 -9.80 -3.03 -6.33
C ILE A 98 -11.24 -2.56 -6.61
N ARG A 99 -11.45 -1.25 -6.71
CA ARG A 99 -12.75 -0.65 -7.06
C ARG A 99 -13.09 -0.76 -8.55
N GLY A 100 -12.19 -1.28 -9.37
CA GLY A 100 -12.38 -1.41 -10.82
C GLY A 100 -12.12 -0.13 -11.62
N ASP A 101 -11.74 0.98 -10.98
CA ASP A 101 -11.38 2.23 -11.68
C ASP A 101 -9.90 2.19 -12.08
N LEU A 102 -9.63 1.44 -13.16
CA LEU A 102 -8.26 1.15 -13.61
C LEU A 102 -7.54 2.41 -14.13
N SER A 103 -8.27 3.32 -14.78
CA SER A 103 -7.71 4.61 -15.22
C SER A 103 -7.16 5.41 -14.05
N LYS A 104 -7.93 5.50 -12.96
CA LYS A 104 -7.51 6.22 -11.77
C LYS A 104 -6.43 5.47 -10.99
N ALA A 105 -6.46 4.13 -11.00
CA ALA A 105 -5.37 3.33 -10.46
C ALA A 105 -4.03 3.67 -11.13
N LEU A 106 -4.02 3.69 -12.47
CA LEU A 106 -2.85 4.05 -13.28
C LEU A 106 -2.38 5.49 -13.02
N GLU A 107 -3.29 6.44 -12.83
CA GLU A 107 -2.95 7.83 -12.46
C GLU A 107 -2.18 7.90 -11.14
N TYR A 108 -2.62 7.18 -10.11
CA TYR A 108 -1.94 7.17 -8.81
C TYR A 108 -0.62 6.40 -8.86
N PHE A 109 -0.55 5.31 -9.60
CA PHE A 109 0.71 4.60 -9.82
C PHE A 109 1.72 5.47 -10.56
N ARG A 110 1.29 6.19 -11.60
CA ARG A 110 2.11 7.18 -12.32
C ARG A 110 2.69 8.23 -11.37
N LYS A 111 1.85 8.85 -10.54
CA LYS A 111 2.28 9.85 -9.54
C LYS A 111 3.31 9.27 -8.56
N SER A 112 3.17 7.99 -8.21
CA SER A 112 4.15 7.32 -7.37
C SER A 112 5.49 7.16 -8.09
N LEU A 113 5.50 6.65 -9.32
CA LEU A 113 6.71 6.47 -10.13
C LEU A 113 7.45 7.80 -10.37
N GLU A 114 6.70 8.87 -10.69
CA GLU A 114 7.27 10.22 -10.84
C GLU A 114 7.97 10.68 -9.56
N PHE A 115 7.35 10.42 -8.40
CA PHE A 115 7.95 10.74 -7.11
C PHE A 115 9.21 9.91 -6.82
N GLU A 116 9.21 8.63 -7.16
CA GLU A 116 10.39 7.76 -7.02
C GLU A 116 11.55 8.23 -7.89
N ASN A 117 11.27 8.63 -9.13
CA ASN A 117 12.26 9.19 -10.05
C ASN A 117 12.83 10.53 -9.57
N GLU A 118 11.99 11.40 -9.00
CA GLU A 118 12.43 12.72 -8.53
C GLU A 118 13.26 12.64 -7.23
N PHE A 119 12.88 11.75 -6.30
CA PHE A 119 13.44 11.73 -4.95
C PHE A 119 14.31 10.52 -4.60
N GLY A 120 14.34 9.47 -5.44
CA GLY A 120 15.29 8.34 -5.46
C GLY A 120 15.49 7.55 -4.15
N SER A 121 14.82 7.94 -3.07
CA SER A 121 15.11 7.51 -1.69
C SER A 121 14.15 6.44 -1.20
N VAL A 122 13.09 6.18 -1.97
CA VAL A 122 12.08 5.16 -1.70
C VAL A 122 11.71 4.54 -3.04
N ILE A 123 11.95 3.24 -3.18
CA ILE A 123 11.48 2.44 -4.31
C ILE A 123 10.41 1.48 -3.77
N THR A 124 9.28 1.41 -4.45
CA THR A 124 8.15 0.53 -4.10
C THR A 124 7.89 -0.46 -5.22
N THR A 125 6.88 -1.30 -5.06
CA THR A 125 6.42 -2.21 -6.11
C THR A 125 5.61 -1.51 -7.20
N THR A 126 5.61 -0.17 -7.27
CA THR A 126 4.70 0.54 -8.17
C THR A 126 4.95 0.23 -9.63
N TYR A 127 6.20 0.03 -10.02
CA TYR A 127 6.52 -0.38 -11.39
C TYR A 127 5.80 -1.67 -11.78
N LEU A 128 5.74 -2.67 -10.88
CA LEU A 128 5.00 -3.91 -11.10
C LEU A 128 3.48 -3.67 -11.12
N ASP A 129 2.97 -2.95 -10.12
CA ASP A 129 1.52 -2.69 -10.00
C ASP A 129 0.99 -1.91 -11.21
N PHE A 130 1.71 -0.88 -11.66
CA PHE A 130 1.42 -0.12 -12.87
C PHE A 130 1.42 -1.02 -14.11
N SER A 131 2.49 -1.80 -14.29
CA SER A 131 2.66 -2.70 -15.44
C SER A 131 1.54 -3.72 -15.50
N GLN A 132 1.20 -4.35 -14.38
CA GLN A 132 0.15 -5.35 -14.29
C GLN A 132 -1.22 -4.76 -14.67
N VAL A 133 -1.57 -3.59 -14.13
CA VAL A 133 -2.86 -2.95 -14.40
C VAL A 133 -2.94 -2.49 -15.85
N ALA A 134 -1.89 -1.87 -16.38
CA ALA A 134 -1.87 -1.38 -17.76
C ALA A 134 -2.03 -2.54 -18.78
N VAL A 135 -1.32 -3.65 -18.57
CA VAL A 135 -1.45 -4.85 -19.42
C VAL A 135 -2.85 -5.47 -19.30
N ARG A 136 -3.39 -5.58 -18.08
CA ARG A 136 -4.74 -6.13 -17.87
C ARG A 136 -5.82 -5.28 -18.52
N ASP A 137 -5.69 -3.96 -18.45
CA ASP A 137 -6.62 -2.99 -19.05
C ASP A 137 -6.41 -2.82 -20.57
N GLY A 138 -5.38 -3.45 -21.15
CA GLY A 138 -5.08 -3.39 -22.58
C GLY A 138 -4.53 -2.04 -23.06
N ARG A 139 -3.87 -1.29 -22.15
CA ARG A 139 -3.29 0.04 -22.42
C ARG A 139 -1.96 -0.08 -23.15
N THR A 140 -2.03 -0.39 -24.45
CA THR A 140 -0.85 -0.63 -25.30
C THR A 140 0.04 0.61 -25.43
N GLU A 141 -0.48 1.80 -25.19
CA GLU A 141 0.28 3.05 -25.16
C GLU A 141 1.39 3.05 -24.09
N PHE A 142 1.27 2.22 -23.05
CA PHE A 142 2.27 2.12 -21.97
C PHE A 142 3.28 0.99 -22.19
N TYR A 143 3.15 0.15 -23.20
CA TYR A 143 3.94 -1.09 -23.28
C TYR A 143 5.43 -0.84 -23.47
N GLY A 144 5.82 0.13 -24.31
CA GLY A 144 7.23 0.49 -24.47
C GLY A 144 7.84 1.06 -23.18
N GLU A 145 7.06 1.85 -22.45
CA GLU A 145 7.47 2.36 -21.15
C GLU A 145 7.62 1.25 -20.11
N ILE A 146 6.64 0.34 -20.04
CA ILE A 146 6.65 -0.82 -19.12
C ILE A 146 7.86 -1.71 -19.39
N GLU A 147 8.18 -1.98 -20.65
CA GLU A 147 9.37 -2.74 -21.02
C GLU A 147 10.64 -2.08 -20.50
N GLN A 148 10.77 -0.76 -20.67
CA GLN A 148 11.88 -0.01 -20.13
C GLN A 148 11.94 -0.08 -18.60
N LEU A 149 10.83 0.20 -17.92
CA LEU A 149 10.71 0.19 -16.46
C LEU A 149 11.09 -1.17 -15.85
N LEU A 150 10.57 -2.26 -16.41
CA LEU A 150 10.88 -3.61 -15.95
C LEU A 150 12.33 -3.99 -16.22
N THR A 151 12.88 -3.57 -17.37
CA THR A 151 14.28 -3.84 -17.74
C THR A 151 15.25 -3.08 -16.82
N GLU A 152 14.97 -1.81 -16.52
CA GLU A 152 15.77 -1.02 -15.59
C GLU A 152 15.77 -1.65 -14.19
N GLU A 153 14.61 -2.04 -13.69
CA GLU A 153 14.49 -2.70 -12.38
C GLU A 153 15.17 -4.08 -12.35
N ILE A 154 15.07 -4.90 -13.40
CA ILE A 154 15.76 -6.20 -13.50
C ILE A 154 17.28 -6.03 -13.46
N ASN A 155 17.79 -5.02 -14.15
CA ASN A 155 19.23 -4.75 -14.24
C ASN A 155 19.76 -3.98 -13.02
N SER A 156 18.88 -3.44 -12.19
CA SER A 156 19.25 -2.78 -10.96
C SER A 156 19.72 -3.82 -9.91
N GLU A 157 20.80 -3.53 -9.18
CA GLU A 157 21.23 -4.35 -8.02
C GLU A 157 20.20 -4.36 -6.87
N THR A 158 19.10 -3.62 -7.02
CA THR A 158 18.00 -3.51 -6.06
C THR A 158 17.04 -4.70 -6.05
N LEU A 159 17.09 -5.59 -7.05
CA LEU A 159 16.37 -6.86 -7.04
C LEU A 159 17.01 -7.83 -6.03
N LYS A 160 16.69 -7.68 -4.75
CA LYS A 160 17.10 -8.55 -3.64
C LYS A 160 16.39 -9.92 -3.64
N PHE A 161 16.24 -10.53 -4.82
CA PHE A 161 15.90 -11.94 -4.93
C PHE A 161 17.17 -12.68 -5.35
N PRO A 162 17.55 -13.79 -4.71
CA PRO A 162 18.75 -14.52 -5.11
C PRO A 162 18.51 -15.14 -6.50
N ILE A 163 18.96 -14.42 -7.54
CA ILE A 163 19.04 -14.90 -8.93
C ILE A 163 19.85 -16.21 -8.99
N SER A 164 20.77 -16.41 -8.03
CA SER A 164 21.58 -17.61 -7.89
C SER A 164 20.82 -18.92 -7.68
N ASN A 165 19.53 -18.90 -7.37
CA ASN A 165 18.74 -20.11 -7.10
C ASN A 165 17.90 -20.60 -8.29
N TYR A 166 17.91 -19.90 -9.43
CA TYR A 166 17.04 -20.21 -10.57
C TYR A 166 17.77 -20.38 -11.91
N ILE A 167 19.10 -20.31 -11.92
CA ILE A 167 19.89 -20.76 -13.08
C ILE A 167 20.44 -22.15 -12.73
N ILE A 168 19.78 -23.18 -13.27
CA ILE A 168 20.31 -24.55 -13.39
C ILE A 168 20.62 -24.78 -14.87
#